data_AF-A0A561T3C1-F1
#
_entry.id   AF-A0A561T3C1-F1
#
_cell.length_a   1.000
_cell.length_b   1.000
_cell.length_c   1.000
_cell.angle_alpha   90.00
_cell.angle_beta   90.00
_cell.angle_gamma   90.00
#
_symmetry.space_group_name_H-M   'P 1'
#
loop_
_entity.id
_entity.type
_entity.pdbx_description
1 polymer ?
#
loop_
_entity_poly.entity_id
_entity_poly.type
_entity_poly.pdbx_seq_one_letter_code
_entity_poly.pdbx_strand_id
1 'polypeptide(L)'
;MTMPPSNAVLTRARVARRYVALVLVISGIAACTFNALGTTGGFLGDLRIVLTIGFLVLGPGWAAAGFLRRAPAAHVWLLTIGVGVAVTLLVAQIMVNAAFWRTDLALYAITVVSVPFLLRHAVVAQ
;
A
#
# COMPACT_ATOMS: atom_id res chain seq x y z
N MET A 1 21.02 -15.07 25.67
CA MET A 1 21.50 -13.71 25.36
C MET A 1 21.46 -13.53 23.85
N THR A 2 20.49 -12.80 23.31
CA THR A 2 20.48 -12.47 21.89
C THR A 2 21.38 -11.25 21.68
N MET A 3 22.39 -11.38 20.82
CA MET A 3 23.23 -10.22 20.45
C MET A 3 22.33 -9.10 19.92
N PRO A 4 22.52 -7.84 20.33
CA PRO A 4 21.81 -6.73 19.73
C PRO A 4 22.09 -6.69 18.22
N PRO A 5 21.07 -6.45 17.37
CA PRO A 5 21.25 -6.42 15.93
C PRO A 5 22.28 -5.36 15.54
N SER A 6 23.22 -5.71 14.65
CA SER A 6 24.26 -4.79 14.23
C SER A 6 23.67 -3.58 13.49
N ASN A 7 24.36 -2.44 13.54
CA ASN A 7 23.93 -1.20 12.88
C ASN A 7 23.65 -1.40 11.38
N ALA A 8 24.37 -2.31 10.71
CA ALA A 8 24.17 -2.65 9.30
C ALA A 8 22.82 -3.33 9.01
N VAL A 9 22.28 -4.11 9.95
CA VAL A 9 20.97 -4.75 9.80
C VAL A 9 19.86 -3.71 9.94
N LEU A 10 20.02 -2.78 10.89
CA LEU A 10 19.06 -1.70 11.13
C LEU A 10 18.99 -0.69 9.98
N THR A 11 20.12 -0.39 9.32
CA THR A 11 20.12 0.47 8.13
C THR A 11 19.45 -0.21 6.93
N ARG A 12 19.75 -1.49 6.66
CA ARG A 12 19.07 -2.25 5.58
C ARG A 12 17.57 -2.34 5.78
N ALA A 13 17.11 -2.58 7.02
CA ALA A 13 15.68 -2.65 7.34
C ALA A 13 14.98 -1.30 7.10
N ARG A 14 15.62 -0.17 7.45
CA ARG A 14 15.09 1.18 7.17
C ARG A 14 14.98 1.46 5.67
N VAL A 15 16.04 1.15 4.93
CA VAL A 15 16.07 1.33 3.47
C VAL A 15 14.99 0.50 2.79
N ALA A 16 14.81 -0.77 3.19
CA ALA A 16 13.77 -1.63 2.64
C ALA A 16 12.36 -1.05 2.87
N ARG A 17 12.06 -0.57 4.09
CA ARG A 17 10.76 0.06 4.39
C ARG A 17 10.50 1.30 3.55
N ARG A 18 11.52 2.15 3.38
CA ARG A 18 11.44 3.35 2.53
C ARG A 18 11.18 2.98 1.08
N TYR A 19 11.89 1.99 0.56
CA TYR A 19 11.74 1.54 -0.82
C TYR A 19 10.33 1.02 -1.10
N VAL A 20 9.80 0.15 -0.23
CA VAL A 20 8.44 -0.37 -0.35
C VAL A 20 7.42 0.77 -0.31
N ALA A 21 7.57 1.73 0.60
CA ALA A 21 6.67 2.87 0.69
C ALA A 21 6.67 3.71 -0.59
N LEU A 22 7.83 4.00 -1.16
CA LEU A 22 7.94 4.75 -2.42
C LEU A 22 7.34 4.00 -3.61
N VAL A 23 7.62 2.69 -3.73
CA VAL A 23 7.02 1.86 -4.78
C VAL A 23 5.50 1.87 -4.67
N LEU A 24 4.94 1.74 -3.46
CA LEU A 24 3.49 1.77 -3.28
C LEU A 24 2.89 3.14 -3.59
N VAL A 25 3.56 4.24 -3.25
CA VAL A 25 3.13 5.59 -3.63
C VAL A 25 3.08 5.71 -5.16
N ILE A 26 4.15 5.31 -5.85
CA ILE A 26 4.21 5.36 -7.32
C ILE A 26 3.12 4.48 -7.92
N SER A 27 2.93 3.26 -7.42
CA SER A 27 1.91 2.34 -7.91
C SER A 27 0.50 2.90 -7.72
N GLY A 28 0.18 3.49 -6.57
CA GLY A 28 -1.11 4.11 -6.30
C GLY A 28 -1.39 5.28 -7.24
N ILE A 29 -0.42 6.19 -7.40
CA ILE A 29 -0.54 7.34 -8.30
C ILE A 29 -0.69 6.87 -9.75
N ALA A 30 0.16 5.95 -10.20
CA ALA A 30 0.12 5.43 -11.56
C ALA A 30 -1.20 4.70 -11.86
N ALA A 31 -1.69 3.88 -10.92
CA ALA A 31 -3.01 3.23 -11.04
C ALA A 31 -4.13 4.28 -11.18
N CYS A 32 -4.09 5.35 -10.39
CA CYS A 32 -5.06 6.44 -10.51
C CYS A 32 -4.98 7.13 -11.88
N THR A 33 -3.77 7.44 -12.36
CA THR A 33 -3.55 8.08 -13.66
C THR A 33 -4.05 7.20 -14.81
N PHE A 34 -3.71 5.91 -14.82
CA PHE A 34 -4.18 4.97 -15.85
C PHE A 34 -5.70 4.79 -15.82
N ASN A 35 -6.31 4.80 -14.63
CA ASN A 35 -7.75 4.75 -14.51
C ASN A 35 -8.42 6.03 -15.05
N ALA A 36 -7.87 7.21 -14.74
CA ALA A 36 -8.37 8.49 -15.23
C ALA A 36 -8.23 8.63 -16.76
N LEU A 37 -7.18 8.05 -17.34
CA LEU A 37 -6.97 8.00 -18.79
C LEU A 37 -7.84 6.94 -19.50
N GLY A 38 -8.65 6.18 -18.77
CA GLY A 38 -9.49 5.12 -19.35
C GLY A 38 -8.68 4.00 -20.00
N THR A 39 -7.45 3.75 -19.54
CA THR A 39 -6.54 2.78 -20.17
C THR A 39 -7.09 1.36 -20.02
N THR A 40 -7.44 0.71 -21.12
CA THR A 40 -8.01 -0.65 -21.15
C THR A 40 -7.36 -1.51 -22.22
N GLY A 41 -7.11 -2.78 -21.91
CA GLY A 41 -6.56 -3.75 -22.86
C GLY A 41 -5.07 -3.57 -23.16
N GLY A 42 -4.45 -4.63 -23.71
CA GLY A 42 -3.03 -4.69 -24.02
C GLY A 42 -2.11 -4.54 -22.79
N PHE A 43 -0.82 -4.35 -23.07
CA PHE A 43 0.21 -4.26 -22.02
C PHE A 43 -0.07 -3.16 -20.97
N LEU A 44 -0.55 -1.99 -21.41
CA LEU A 44 -0.86 -0.89 -20.48
C LEU A 44 -2.08 -1.19 -19.60
N GLY A 45 -3.08 -1.91 -20.14
CA GLY A 45 -4.22 -2.40 -19.36
C GLY A 45 -3.79 -3.41 -18.30
N ASP A 46 -2.91 -4.35 -18.68
CA ASP A 46 -2.37 -5.35 -17.74
C ASP A 46 -1.54 -4.67 -16.64
N LEU A 47 -0.69 -3.70 -17.02
CA LEU A 47 0.10 -2.93 -16.07
C LEU A 47 -0.80 -2.16 -15.09
N ARG A 48 -1.88 -1.52 -15.57
CA ARG A 48 -2.87 -0.85 -14.71
C ARG A 48 -3.44 -1.83 -13.69
N ILE A 49 -3.84 -3.02 -14.12
CA ILE A 49 -4.41 -4.05 -13.24
C ILE A 49 -3.42 -4.47 -12.17
N VAL A 50 -2.18 -4.79 -12.55
CA VAL A 50 -1.12 -5.21 -11.61
C VAL A 50 -0.85 -4.11 -10.58
N LEU A 51 -0.72 -2.86 -11.01
CA LEU A 51 -0.49 -1.72 -10.11
C LEU A 51 -1.66 -1.50 -9.16
N THR A 52 -2.89 -1.62 -9.67
CA THR A 52 -4.12 -1.44 -8.88
C THR A 52 -4.24 -2.53 -7.81
N ILE A 53 -4.10 -3.80 -8.20
CA ILE A 53 -4.18 -4.93 -7.27
C ILE A 53 -3.06 -4.85 -6.23
N GLY A 54 -1.81 -4.65 -6.68
CA GLY A 54 -0.67 -4.54 -5.78
C GLY A 54 -0.84 -3.41 -4.77
N PHE A 55 -1.34 -2.25 -5.23
CA PHE A 55 -1.60 -1.12 -4.35
C PHE A 55 -2.76 -1.37 -3.38
N LEU A 56 -3.89 -1.92 -3.83
CA LEU A 56 -5.03 -2.17 -2.94
C LEU A 56 -4.71 -3.23 -1.88
N VAL A 57 -3.95 -4.27 -2.24
CA VAL A 57 -3.56 -5.34 -1.32
C VAL A 57 -2.52 -4.88 -0.29
N LEU A 58 -1.60 -3.97 -0.65
CA LEU A 58 -0.46 -3.61 0.21
C LEU A 58 -0.48 -2.18 0.74
N GLY A 59 -1.01 -1.23 -0.04
CA GLY A 59 -0.97 0.21 0.23
C GLY A 59 -1.57 0.61 1.58
N PRO A 60 -2.85 0.29 1.86
CA PRO A 60 -3.50 0.62 3.12
C PRO A 60 -2.82 -0.05 4.32
N GLY A 61 -2.37 -1.29 4.15
CA GLY A 61 -1.68 -2.02 5.19
C GLY A 61 -0.33 -1.40 5.53
N TRP A 62 0.48 -1.07 4.52
CA TRP A 62 1.78 -0.41 4.72
C TRP A 62 1.64 1.00 5.28
N ALA A 63 0.57 1.72 4.94
CA ALA A 63 0.23 2.99 5.60
C ALA A 63 -0.03 2.80 7.11
N ALA A 64 -0.67 1.70 7.50
CA ALA A 64 -0.92 1.38 8.91
C ALA A 64 0.31 0.77 9.64
N ALA A 65 1.30 0.24 8.91
CA ALA A 65 2.47 -0.42 9.49
C ALA A 65 3.28 0.49 10.42
N GLY A 66 3.23 1.81 10.23
CA GLY A 66 3.91 2.79 11.07
C GLY A 66 3.40 2.88 12.50
N PHE A 67 2.25 2.29 12.80
CA PHE A 67 1.70 2.24 14.15
C PHE A 67 2.13 0.99 14.93
N LEU A 68 2.77 0.01 14.28
CA LEU A 68 3.26 -1.20 14.92
C LEU A 68 4.56 -0.93 15.70
N ARG A 69 4.53 -1.15 17.03
CA ARG A 69 5.72 -1.07 17.88
C ARG A 69 6.49 -2.40 17.86
N ARG A 70 7.75 -2.38 17.42
CA ARG A 70 8.74 -3.48 17.56
C ARG A 70 8.26 -4.86 17.06
N ALA A 71 7.55 -4.91 15.93
CA ALA A 71 7.13 -6.18 15.33
C ALA A 71 8.26 -6.82 14.48
N PRO A 72 8.44 -8.15 14.53
CA PRO A 72 9.30 -8.89 13.60
C PRO A 72 8.87 -8.65 12.14
N ALA A 73 9.82 -8.67 11.20
CA ALA A 73 9.55 -8.35 9.79
C ALA A 73 8.42 -9.19 9.16
N ALA A 74 8.39 -10.49 9.46
CA ALA A 74 7.33 -11.39 8.97
C ALA A 74 5.93 -10.99 9.47
N HIS A 75 5.81 -10.57 10.73
CA HIS A 75 4.55 -10.11 11.29
C HIS A 75 4.08 -8.81 10.63
N VAL A 76 5.01 -7.91 10.32
CA VAL A 76 4.67 -6.68 9.59
C VAL A 76 4.09 -7.03 8.23
N TRP A 77 4.72 -7.90 7.45
CA TRP A 77 4.21 -8.31 6.13
C TRP A 77 2.84 -9.00 6.20
N LEU A 78 2.63 -9.90 7.15
CA LEU A 78 1.34 -10.56 7.34
C LEU A 78 0.24 -9.54 7.68
N LEU A 79 0.54 -8.59 8.57
CA LEU A 79 -0.39 -7.54 8.96
C LEU A 79 -0.68 -6.59 7.80
N THR A 80 0.32 -6.17 7.03
CA THR A 80 0.08 -5.25 5.91
C THR A 80 -0.77 -5.89 4.82
N ILE A 81 -0.52 -7.14 4.47
CA ILE A 81 -1.38 -7.88 3.51
C ILE A 81 -2.79 -8.04 4.07
N GLY A 82 -2.91 -8.52 5.32
CA GLY A 82 -4.22 -8.73 5.95
C GLY A 82 -5.05 -7.46 6.03
N VAL A 83 -4.45 -6.34 6.46
CA VAL A 83 -5.11 -5.04 6.55
C VAL A 83 -5.49 -4.52 5.16
N GLY A 84 -4.61 -4.59 4.16
CA GLY A 84 -4.94 -4.10 2.81
C GLY A 84 -6.08 -4.90 2.17
N VAL A 85 -6.06 -6.23 2.29
CA VAL A 85 -7.16 -7.09 1.83
C VAL A 85 -8.46 -6.76 2.58
N ALA A 86 -8.42 -6.68 3.92
CA ALA A 86 -9.60 -6.38 4.72
C ALA A 86 -10.21 -5.01 4.39
N VAL A 87 -9.38 -3.96 4.25
CA VAL A 87 -9.83 -2.62 3.84
C VAL A 87 -10.47 -2.66 2.46
N THR A 88 -9.84 -3.34 1.49
CA THR A 88 -10.37 -3.43 0.12
C THR A 88 -11.73 -4.13 0.09
N LEU A 89 -11.85 -5.26 0.80
CA LEU A 89 -13.12 -6.00 0.89
C LEU A 89 -14.20 -5.22 1.65
N LEU A 90 -13.84 -4.52 2.71
CA LEU A 90 -14.77 -3.69 3.47
C LEU A 90 -15.30 -2.54 2.61
N VAL A 91 -14.44 -1.85 1.86
CA VAL A 91 -14.86 -0.78 0.94
C VAL A 91 -15.78 -1.34 -0.16
N ALA A 92 -15.43 -2.48 -0.75
CA ALA A 92 -16.29 -3.16 -1.71
C ALA A 92 -17.66 -3.50 -1.08
N GLN A 93 -17.68 -4.04 0.13
CA GLN A 93 -18.93 -4.38 0.82
C GLN A 93 -19.78 -3.14 1.12
N ILE A 94 -19.16 -2.02 1.52
CA ILE A 94 -19.86 -0.74 1.73
C ILE A 94 -20.50 -0.27 0.43
N MET A 95 -19.78 -0.33 -0.69
CA MET A 95 -20.30 0.07 -2.01
C MET A 95 -21.49 -0.80 -2.44
N VAL A 96 -21.45 -2.12 -2.19
CA VAL A 96 -22.57 -3.03 -2.43
C VAL A 96 -23.78 -2.62 -1.59
N ASN A 97 -23.58 -2.43 -0.28
CA ASN A 97 -24.68 -2.10 0.64
C ASN A 97 -25.31 -0.73 0.32
N ALA A 98 -24.48 0.25 -0.07
CA ALA A 98 -24.94 1.57 -0.47
C ALA A 98 -25.53 1.63 -1.90
N ALA A 99 -25.55 0.51 -2.63
CA ALA A 99 -25.91 0.45 -4.06
C ALA A 99 -25.14 1.47 -4.93
N PHE A 100 -23.91 1.81 -4.54
CA PHE A 100 -23.10 2.84 -5.18
C PHE A 100 -21.77 2.25 -5.66
N TRP A 101 -21.82 1.58 -6.81
CA TRP A 101 -20.67 0.86 -7.37
C TRP A 101 -19.75 1.77 -8.19
N ARG A 102 -18.94 2.58 -7.50
CA ARG A 102 -17.89 3.43 -8.08
C ARG A 102 -16.48 3.03 -7.66
N THR A 103 -15.92 2.05 -8.36
CA THR A 103 -14.58 1.50 -8.09
C THR A 103 -13.45 2.49 -8.37
N ASP A 104 -13.69 3.44 -9.27
CA ASP A 104 -12.81 4.58 -9.55
C ASP A 104 -12.62 5.47 -8.32
N LEU A 105 -13.73 5.89 -7.70
CA LEU A 105 -13.68 6.72 -6.50
C LEU A 105 -13.07 5.98 -5.32
N ALA A 106 -13.35 4.69 -5.18
CA ALA A 106 -12.75 3.87 -4.13
C ALA A 106 -11.22 3.83 -4.26
N LEU A 107 -10.70 3.61 -5.47
CA LEU A 107 -9.27 3.66 -5.73
C LEU A 107 -8.69 5.03 -5.36
N TYR A 108 -9.30 6.12 -5.84
CA TYR A 108 -8.81 7.48 -5.56
C TYR A 108 -8.83 7.80 -4.06
N ALA A 109 -9.91 7.47 -3.36
CA ALA A 109 -10.04 7.72 -1.93
C ALA A 109 -8.98 6.94 -1.14
N ILE A 110 -8.80 5.66 -1.43
CA ILE A 110 -7.79 4.82 -0.78
C ILE A 110 -6.39 5.36 -1.04
N THR A 111 -6.10 5.80 -2.27
CA THR A 111 -4.81 6.41 -2.61
C THR A 111 -4.58 7.71 -1.84
N VAL A 112 -5.55 8.64 -1.85
CA VAL A 112 -5.45 9.93 -1.14
C VAL A 112 -5.23 9.72 0.36
N VAL A 113 -5.90 8.75 0.97
CA VAL A 113 -5.74 8.44 2.39
C VAL A 113 -4.40 7.78 2.67
N SER A 114 -3.95 6.84 1.84
CA SER A 114 -2.76 6.02 2.14
C SER A 114 -1.45 6.77 1.84
N VAL A 115 -1.40 7.58 0.77
CA VAL A 115 -0.16 8.24 0.30
C VAL A 115 0.51 9.11 1.36
N PRO A 116 -0.19 9.97 2.14
CA PRO A 116 0.44 10.75 3.19
C PRO A 116 1.19 9.90 4.23
N PHE A 117 0.60 8.77 4.65
CA PHE A 117 1.24 7.86 5.60
C PHE A 117 2.42 7.11 4.98
N LEU A 118 2.31 6.69 3.72
CA LEU A 118 3.42 6.08 2.99
C LEU A 118 4.58 7.09 2.78
N LEU A 119 4.29 8.35 2.49
CA LEU A 119 5.32 9.39 2.39
C LEU A 119 5.98 9.66 3.74
N ARG A 120 5.21 9.65 4.84
CA ARG A 120 5.79 9.70 6.20
C ARG A 120 6.78 8.56 6.40
N HIS A 121 6.49 7.35 5.94
CA HIS A 121 7.44 6.24 5.98
C HIS A 121 8.70 6.49 5.16
N ALA A 122 8.57 7.15 4.01
CA ALA A 122 9.71 7.46 3.16
C ALA A 122 10.62 8.55 3.73
N VAL A 123 10.05 9.52 4.45
CA VAL A 123 10.77 10.68 5.01
C VAL A 123 11.28 10.41 6.43
N VAL A 124 10.45 9.84 7.30
CA VAL A 124 10.72 9.68 8.75
C VAL A 124 11.45 8.36 9.07
N ALA A 125 11.84 7.55 8.08
CA ALA A 125 12.68 6.37 8.32
C ALA A 125 14.14 6.69 8.75
N GLN A 126 14.36 7.80 9.46
CA GLN A 126 15.60 8.18 10.15
C GLN A 126 15.69 7.41 11.47
#